data_AF-A0A1B2LUV4-F1
#
_entry.id   AF-A0A1B2LUV4-F1
#
_cell.length_a   1.000
_cell.length_b   1.000
_cell.length_c   1.000
_cell.angle_alpha   90.00
_cell.angle_beta   90.00
_cell.angle_gamma   90.00
#
_symmetry.space_group_name_H-M   'P 1'
#
loop_
_entity.id
_entity.type
_entity.pdbx_description
1 polymer ?
#
loop_
_entity_poly.entity_id
_entity_poly.type
_entity_poly.pdbx_seq_one_letter_code
_entity_poly.pdbx_strand_id
1 'polypeptide(L)'
;NRFYYQQKIPVKDSIILSRLPTREDRRHWLTRIVDQDGRRGEEGGIEAWLRLGDAAGIARTRLLSEDAVLPAARAAVDSYVAFCRERPWLECVAASLTE
;
A
#
# COMPACT_ATOMS: atom_id res chain seq x y z
N ASN A 1 3.92 4.15 12.09
CA ASN A 1 2.92 5.02 11.42
C ASN A 1 3.06 5.01 9.90
N ARG A 2 4.08 5.67 9.31
CA ARG A 2 4.23 5.70 7.83
C ARG A 2 4.41 4.32 7.19
N PHE A 3 5.11 3.40 7.87
CA PHE A 3 5.23 2.02 7.40
C PHE A 3 3.87 1.33 7.23
N TYR A 4 2.91 1.55 8.14
CA TYR A 4 1.57 1.00 8.03
C TYR A 4 0.85 1.48 6.76
N TYR A 5 0.97 2.78 6.44
CA TYR A 5 0.45 3.30 5.17
C TYR A 5 1.05 2.56 3.97
N GLN A 6 2.38 2.41 3.94
CA GLN A 6 3.09 1.76 2.83
C GLN A 6 2.70 0.29 2.67
N GLN A 7 2.55 -0.43 3.78
CA GLN A 7 2.08 -1.82 3.79
C GLN A 7 0.64 -1.97 3.27
N LYS A 8 -0.20 -0.93 3.37
CA LYS A 8 -1.58 -0.94 2.86
C LYS A 8 -1.72 -0.47 1.41
N ILE A 9 -0.71 0.17 0.82
CA ILE A 9 -0.72 0.57 -0.61
C ILE A 9 -1.03 -0.62 -1.53
N PRO A 10 -0.31 -1.76 -1.50
CA PRO A 10 -0.58 -2.87 -2.41
C PRO A 10 -1.97 -3.50 -2.16
N VAL A 11 -2.49 -3.45 -0.94
CA VAL A 11 -3.86 -3.89 -0.62
C VAL A 11 -4.89 -2.97 -1.29
N LYS A 12 -4.73 -1.64 -1.13
CA LYS A 12 -5.56 -0.63 -1.81
C LYS A 12 -5.49 -0.79 -3.33
N ASP A 13 -4.29 -0.95 -3.89
CA ASP A 13 -4.10 -1.11 -5.33
C ASP A 13 -4.68 -2.43 -5.87
N SER A 14 -4.66 -3.50 -5.09
CA SER A 14 -5.32 -4.77 -5.44
C SER A 14 -6.84 -4.63 -5.55
N ILE A 15 -7.45 -3.80 -4.69
CA ILE A 15 -8.89 -3.49 -4.77
C ILE A 15 -9.19 -2.74 -6.06
N ILE A 16 -8.38 -1.72 -6.41
CA ILE A 16 -8.52 -0.98 -7.67
C ILE A 16 -8.36 -1.93 -8.86
N LEU A 17 -7.29 -2.74 -8.86
CA LEU A 17 -6.98 -3.72 -9.90
C LEU A 17 -8.18 -4.63 -10.20
N SER A 18 -8.89 -5.09 -9.17
CA SER A 18 -10.06 -5.97 -9.32
C SER A 18 -11.25 -5.33 -10.03
N ARG A 19 -11.29 -3.99 -10.11
CA ARG A 19 -12.42 -3.20 -10.63
C ARG A 19 -12.16 -2.55 -11.98
N LEU A 20 -10.91 -2.54 -12.45
CA LEU A 20 -10.54 -1.89 -13.70
C LEU A 20 -11.17 -2.61 -14.91
N PRO A 21 -11.73 -1.84 -15.87
CA PRO A 21 -12.61 -2.39 -16.90
C PRO A 21 -11.85 -3.22 -17.94
N THR A 22 -10.62 -2.83 -18.29
CA THR A 22 -9.85 -3.52 -19.34
C THR A 22 -8.65 -4.27 -18.79
N ARG A 23 -8.18 -5.25 -19.57
CA ARG A 23 -6.94 -5.97 -19.30
C ARG A 23 -5.72 -5.05 -19.36
N GLU A 24 -5.76 -4.04 -20.23
CA GLU A 24 -4.67 -3.08 -20.40
C GLU A 24 -4.52 -2.21 -19.15
N ASP A 25 -5.62 -1.65 -18.64
CA ASP A 25 -5.63 -0.89 -17.39
C ASP A 25 -5.08 -1.72 -16.23
N ARG A 26 -5.51 -2.98 -16.12
CA ARG A 26 -5.01 -3.89 -15.08
C ARG A 26 -3.52 -4.16 -15.20
N ARG A 27 -2.98 -4.30 -16.41
CA ARG A 27 -1.55 -4.50 -16.62
C ARG A 27 -0.74 -3.30 -16.18
N HIS A 28 -1.20 -2.09 -16.50
CA HIS A 28 -0.55 -0.86 -16.04
C HIS A 28 -0.62 -0.72 -14.51
N TRP A 29 -1.77 -1.01 -13.92
CA TRP A 29 -1.95 -0.90 -12.47
C TRP A 29 -1.16 -1.93 -11.68
N LEU A 30 -0.98 -3.14 -12.22
CA LEU A 30 -0.25 -4.23 -11.56
C LEU A 30 1.18 -3.85 -11.18
N THR A 31 1.84 -3.01 -11.99
CA THR A 31 3.20 -2.52 -11.70
C THR A 31 3.30 -1.87 -10.32
N ARG A 32 2.28 -1.10 -9.89
CA ARG A 32 2.26 -0.45 -8.57
C ARG A 32 2.33 -1.44 -7.41
N ILE A 33 1.67 -2.60 -7.55
CA ILE A 33 1.70 -3.67 -6.54
C ILE A 33 3.07 -4.33 -6.54
N VAL A 34 3.60 -4.66 -7.72
CA VAL A 34 4.91 -5.28 -7.89
C VAL A 34 6.03 -4.39 -7.36
N ASP A 35 5.96 -3.08 -7.56
CA ASP A 35 6.96 -2.13 -7.06
C ASP A 35 6.98 -2.10 -5.52
N GLN A 36 5.85 -2.34 -4.85
CA GLN A 36 5.75 -2.34 -3.40
C GLN A 36 6.10 -3.70 -2.77
N ASP A 37 5.55 -4.78 -3.32
CA ASP A 37 5.71 -6.13 -2.78
C ASP A 37 6.97 -6.84 -3.28
N GLY A 38 7.48 -6.43 -4.44
CA GLY A 38 8.55 -7.12 -5.15
C GLY A 38 8.04 -8.33 -5.94
N ARG A 39 8.99 -9.06 -6.53
CA ARG A 39 8.75 -10.35 -7.19
C ARG A 39 9.45 -11.45 -6.42
N ARG A 40 9.23 -12.70 -6.82
CA ARG A 40 10.01 -13.81 -6.26
C ARG A 40 11.50 -13.58 -6.49
N GLY A 41 12.25 -13.39 -5.40
CA GLY A 41 13.70 -13.12 -5.46
C GLY A 41 14.07 -11.66 -5.65
N GLU A 42 13.09 -10.75 -5.70
CA GLU A 42 13.29 -9.30 -5.83
C GLU A 42 12.55 -8.60 -4.69
N GLU A 43 13.22 -7.70 -4.00
CA GLU A 43 12.61 -6.91 -2.94
C GLU A 43 11.81 -5.72 -3.52
N GLY A 44 10.66 -5.41 -2.92
CA GLY A 44 9.88 -4.23 -3.24
C GLY A 44 10.08 -3.08 -2.25
N GLY A 45 9.34 -2.00 -2.45
CA GLY A 45 9.34 -0.80 -1.61
C GLY A 45 9.08 -1.07 -0.12
N ILE A 46 8.29 -2.08 0.22
CA ILE A 46 8.06 -2.47 1.62
C ILE A 46 9.36 -2.85 2.32
N GLU A 47 10.26 -3.57 1.63
CA GLU A 47 11.54 -3.97 2.20
C GLU A 47 12.48 -2.78 2.39
N ALA A 48 12.45 -1.81 1.47
CA ALA A 48 13.17 -0.55 1.62
C ALA A 48 12.71 0.22 2.88
N TRP A 49 11.42 0.22 3.18
CA TRP A 49 10.90 0.82 4.42
C TRP A 49 11.30 0.05 5.68
N LEU A 50 11.39 -1.28 5.61
CA LEU A 50 11.85 -2.08 6.74
C LEU A 50 13.34 -1.80 7.05
N ARG A 51 14.17 -1.71 6.01
CA ARG A 51 15.58 -1.30 6.14
C ARG A 51 15.74 0.12 6.70
N LEU A 52 14.87 1.05 6.30
CA LEU A 52 14.83 2.39 6.89
C LEU A 52 14.50 2.33 8.39
N GLY A 53 13.59 1.43 8.78
CA GLY A 53 13.29 1.13 10.18
C GLY A 53 14.52 0.67 10.97
N ASP A 54 15.22 -0.32 10.43
CA ASP A 54 16.43 -0.88 11.04
C ASP A 54 17.51 0.22 11.18
N ALA A 55 17.71 1.04 10.14
CA ALA A 55 18.65 2.18 10.17
C ALA A 55 18.26 3.26 11.20
N ALA A 56 16.96 3.40 11.50
CA ALA A 56 16.44 4.28 12.54
C ALA A 56 16.42 3.64 13.94
N GLY A 57 16.95 2.41 14.10
CA GLY A 57 17.00 1.70 15.38
C GLY A 57 15.66 1.08 15.80
N ILE A 58 14.71 0.92 14.87
CA ILE A 58 13.42 0.29 15.13
C ILE A 58 13.48 -1.16 14.64
N ALA A 59 13.33 -2.11 15.54
CA ALA A 59 13.33 -3.53 15.18
C ALA A 59 12.25 -3.84 14.13
N ARG A 60 12.61 -4.58 13.09
CA ARG A 60 11.69 -5.11 12.07
C ARG A 60 10.40 -5.71 12.64
N THR A 61 10.50 -6.50 13.70
CA THR A 61 9.32 -7.11 14.38
C THR A 61 8.37 -6.06 14.94
N ARG A 62 8.87 -4.92 15.42
CA ARG A 62 8.05 -3.81 15.91
C ARG A 62 7.29 -3.10 14.80
N LEU A 63 7.91 -2.95 13.62
CA LEU A 63 7.25 -2.39 12.44
C LEU A 63 6.14 -3.31 11.96
N LEU A 64 6.43 -4.61 11.85
CA LEU A 64 5.48 -5.63 11.39
C LEU A 64 4.33 -5.89 12.37
N SER A 65 4.52 -5.67 13.67
CA SER A 65 3.46 -5.89 14.66
C SER A 65 2.36 -4.84 14.60
N GLU A 66 2.64 -3.66 14.05
CA GLU A 66 1.71 -2.53 13.95
C GLU A 66 1.14 -2.00 15.28
N ASP A 67 1.48 -2.55 16.46
CA ASP A 67 0.85 -2.13 17.74
C ASP A 67 1.20 -0.68 18.15
N ALA A 68 2.23 -0.09 17.54
CA ALA A 68 2.63 1.31 17.74
C ALA A 68 1.91 2.28 16.80
N VAL A 69 1.08 1.78 15.88
CA VAL A 69 0.38 2.64 14.94
C VAL A 69 -0.67 3.43 15.71
N LEU A 70 -0.57 4.76 15.63
CA LEU A 70 -1.49 5.67 16.28
C LEU A 70 -2.92 5.44 15.75
N PRO A 71 -3.96 5.47 16.60
CA PRO A 71 -5.34 5.24 16.17
C PRO A 71 -5.77 6.14 15.01
N ALA A 72 -5.40 7.43 15.03
CA ALA A 72 -5.70 8.37 13.96
C ALA A 72 -5.00 8.00 12.63
N ALA A 73 -3.76 7.55 12.69
CA ALA A 73 -3.03 7.10 11.50
C ALA A 73 -3.66 5.82 10.94
N ARG A 74 -4.03 4.87 11.80
CA ARG A 74 -4.73 3.65 11.40
C ARG A 74 -6.06 3.97 10.74
N ALA A 75 -6.90 4.79 11.38
CA ALA A 75 -8.19 5.20 10.85
C ALA A 75 -8.08 5.90 9.48
N ALA A 76 -7.12 6.81 9.31
CA ALA A 76 -6.90 7.48 8.02
C ALA A 76 -6.50 6.48 6.92
N VAL A 77 -5.54 5.59 7.19
CA VAL A 77 -5.10 4.58 6.22
C VAL A 77 -6.23 3.60 5.88
N ASP A 78 -6.93 3.09 6.90
CA ASP A 78 -8.03 2.14 6.72
C ASP A 78 -9.19 2.78 5.94
N SER A 79 -9.47 4.06 6.17
CA SER A 79 -10.48 4.80 5.40
C SER A 79 -10.10 4.93 3.92
N TYR A 80 -8.82 5.04 3.60
CA TYR A 80 -8.36 5.08 2.20
C TYR A 80 -8.58 3.72 1.51
N VAL A 81 -8.26 2.62 2.20
CA VAL A 81 -8.55 1.27 1.69
C VAL A 81 -10.06 1.05 1.52
N ALA A 82 -10.86 1.46 2.50
CA ALA A 82 -12.32 1.35 2.47
C ALA A 82 -12.93 2.20 1.35
N PHE A 83 -12.46 3.42 1.15
CA PHE A 83 -12.84 4.29 0.03
C PHE A 83 -12.67 3.56 -1.30
N CYS A 84 -11.51 2.92 -1.52
CA CYS A 84 -11.27 2.15 -2.75
C CYS A 84 -12.21 0.94 -2.92
N ARG A 85 -12.73 0.39 -1.81
CA ARG A 85 -13.72 -0.69 -1.79
C ARG A 85 -15.16 -0.20 -1.99
N GLU A 86 -15.47 1.06 -1.73
CA GLU A 86 -16.87 1.52 -1.78
C GLU A 86 -17.16 2.40 -2.98
N ARG A 87 -16.15 3.10 -3.48
CA ARG A 87 -16.32 4.12 -4.53
C ARG A 87 -16.11 3.56 -5.94
N PRO A 88 -16.63 4.26 -6.97
CA PRO A 88 -16.37 3.93 -8.36
C PRO A 88 -14.87 3.89 -8.65
N TRP A 89 -14.43 2.95 -9.50
CA TRP A 89 -13.02 2.75 -9.79
C TRP A 89 -12.31 4.04 -10.24
N LEU A 90 -12.99 4.92 -10.96
CA LEU A 90 -12.44 6.21 -11.42
C LEU A 90 -12.08 7.13 -10.26
N GLU A 91 -12.93 7.21 -9.23
CA GLU A 91 -12.63 7.98 -8.01
C GLU A 91 -11.46 7.37 -7.26
N CYS A 92 -11.38 6.03 -7.21
CA CYS A 92 -10.28 5.32 -6.56
C CYS A 92 -8.94 5.56 -7.27
N VAL A 93 -8.94 5.59 -8.61
CA VAL A 93 -7.76 5.95 -9.42
C VAL A 93 -7.41 7.42 -9.21
N ALA A 94 -8.39 8.33 -9.20
CA ALA A 94 -8.14 9.75 -8.96
C ALA A 94 -7.54 10.01 -7.56
N ALA A 95 -7.91 9.20 -6.55
CA ALA A 95 -7.35 9.29 -5.21
C ALA A 95 -5.83 8.97 -5.15
N SER A 96 -5.26 8.33 -6.18
CA SER A 96 -3.81 8.10 -6.27
C SER A 96 -3.02 9.26 -6.87
N LEU A 97 -3.66 10.37 -7.30
CA LEU A 97 -3.00 11.48 -7.99
C LEU A 97 -2.13 12.38 -7.08
N THR A 98 -2.02 12.04 -5.79
CA THR A 98 -1.04 12.66 -4.88
C THR A 98 0.35 12.06 -5.03
N GLU A 99 0.48 10.94 -5.74
CA GLU A 99 1.71 10.20 -6.03
C GLU A 99 2.25 10.56 -7.41
#